data_AF-A0A937Q4Q0-F1
#
_entry.id   AF-A0A937Q4Q0-F1
#
_cell.length_a   1.000
_cell.length_b   1.000
_cell.length_c   1.000
_cell.angle_alpha   90.00
_cell.angle_beta   90.00
_cell.angle_gamma   90.00
#
_symmetry.space_group_name_H-M   'P 1'
#
loop_
_entity.id
_entity.type
_entity.pdbx_description
1 polymer ?
#
loop_
_entity_poly.entity_id
_entity_poly.type
_entity_poly.pdbx_seq_one_letter_code
_entity_poly.pdbx_strand_id
1 'polypeptide(L)'
;MRIPFTFSTVISCCIIPCLAGCNRAQPQGEQARAVTFQRQEDFHWPQGKRVAISLTFDDARLSQIDRGIPILDEYGLKATFYVS
;
A
#
# COMPACT_ATOMS: atom_id res chain seq x y z
N MET A 1 14.05 57.48 -6.23
CA MET A 1 13.64 56.18 -5.66
C MET A 1 14.33 55.10 -6.47
N ARG A 2 15.55 54.69 -6.05
CA ARG A 2 15.90 53.46 -5.32
C ARG A 2 15.88 52.20 -6.20
N ILE A 3 17.11 51.71 -6.39
CA ILE A 3 17.66 50.72 -7.32
C ILE A 3 17.48 49.30 -6.72
N PRO A 4 17.19 48.25 -7.52
CA PRO A 4 16.91 46.91 -7.01
C PRO A 4 18.17 46.13 -6.58
N PHE A 5 18.09 45.52 -5.41
CA PHE A 5 19.10 44.63 -4.81
C PHE A 5 19.00 43.22 -5.41
N THR A 6 19.86 42.88 -6.38
CA THR A 6 19.99 41.50 -6.89
C THR A 6 21.44 41.01 -7.00
N PHE A 7 22.41 41.69 -6.39
CA PHE A 7 23.84 41.45 -6.69
C PHE A 7 24.68 40.78 -5.58
N SER A 8 24.08 40.35 -4.45
CA SER A 8 24.87 40.02 -3.24
C SER A 8 24.93 38.54 -2.83
N THR A 9 24.50 37.58 -3.64
CA THR A 9 24.44 36.16 -3.19
C THR A 9 25.17 35.17 -4.09
N VAL A 10 26.02 35.65 -5.02
CA VAL A 10 26.81 34.77 -5.92
C VAL A 10 28.28 34.65 -5.45
N ILE A 11 28.69 35.37 -4.40
CA ILE A 11 30.08 35.40 -3.91
C ILE A 11 30.13 34.89 -2.47
N SER A 12 29.84 33.59 -2.32
CA SER A 12 30.18 32.79 -1.15
C SER A 12 30.58 31.41 -1.69
N CYS A 13 31.49 31.34 -2.66
CA CYS A 13 32.93 31.25 -2.39
C CYS A 13 33.14 30.21 -1.27
N CYS A 14 33.01 28.92 -1.56
CA CYS A 14 34.09 28.11 -2.14
C CYS A 14 35.42 28.17 -1.38
N ILE A 15 35.52 28.54 -0.10
CA ILE A 15 36.77 28.31 0.66
C ILE A 15 36.46 28.03 2.14
N ILE A 16 36.05 26.80 2.48
CA ILE A 16 36.48 26.13 3.73
C ILE A 16 36.53 24.60 3.48
N PRO A 17 37.56 24.04 2.80
CA PRO A 17 37.91 22.64 2.97
C PRO A 17 39.01 22.55 4.03
N CYS A 18 38.65 22.73 5.31
CA CYS A 18 39.58 22.45 6.40
C CYS A 18 39.52 20.96 6.72
N LEU A 19 40.55 20.28 6.22
CA LEU A 19 41.11 19.02 6.69
C LEU A 19 40.86 18.79 8.19
N ALA A 20 39.88 17.95 8.49
CA ALA A 20 39.87 17.17 9.72
C ALA A 20 39.51 15.74 9.30
N GLY A 21 40.56 14.99 8.98
CA GLY A 21 40.46 13.55 8.83
C GLY A 21 39.93 12.95 10.12
N CYS A 22 38.75 12.35 10.01
CA CYS A 22 38.23 11.32 10.89
C CYS A 22 37.14 10.58 10.10
N ASN A 23 37.48 9.93 8.98
CA ASN A 23 36.59 8.91 8.44
C ASN A 23 36.74 7.67 9.33
N ARG A 24 35.99 7.71 10.44
CA ARG A 24 35.58 6.52 11.17
C ARG A 24 35.13 5.49 10.14
N ALA A 25 35.62 4.26 10.27
CA ALA A 25 35.04 3.12 9.59
C ALA A 25 33.52 3.21 9.80
N GLN A 26 32.79 3.43 8.71
CA GLN A 26 31.35 3.42 8.73
C GLN A 26 30.99 1.95 8.90
N PRO A 27 30.48 1.50 10.06
CA PRO A 27 29.86 0.19 10.08
C PRO A 27 28.73 0.32 9.06
N GLN A 28 28.78 -0.51 8.02
CA GLN A 28 27.65 -0.69 7.12
C GLN A 28 26.53 -1.22 8.00
N GLY A 29 25.74 -0.30 8.55
CA GLY A 29 24.51 -0.62 9.23
C GLY A 29 23.65 -1.30 8.19
N GLU A 30 23.50 -2.61 8.36
CA GLU A 30 22.39 -3.41 7.88
C GLU A 30 21.13 -2.52 7.87
N GLN A 31 20.76 -2.00 6.71
CA GLN A 31 19.50 -1.25 6.57
C GLN A 31 18.38 -2.28 6.60
N ALA A 32 18.09 -2.75 7.81
CA ALA A 32 16.90 -3.52 8.09
C ALA A 32 15.71 -2.65 7.64
N ARG A 33 15.13 -3.00 6.48
CA ARG A 33 13.90 -2.38 6.01
C ARG A 33 12.88 -2.51 7.13
N ALA A 34 12.56 -1.39 7.78
CA ALA A 34 11.49 -1.35 8.75
C ALA A 34 10.20 -1.68 7.99
N VAL A 35 9.67 -2.89 8.24
CA VAL A 35 8.34 -3.27 7.78
C VAL A 35 7.37 -2.41 8.58
N THR A 36 6.89 -1.34 7.96
CA THR A 36 5.80 -0.55 8.51
C THR A 36 4.49 -1.22 8.14
N PHE A 37 3.75 -1.64 9.15
CA PHE A 37 2.35 -2.01 8.98
C PHE A 37 1.55 -0.71 8.93
N GLN A 38 1.04 -0.38 7.75
CA GLN A 38 0.07 0.70 7.62
C GLN A 38 -1.22 0.26 8.29
N ARG A 39 -1.77 1.12 9.15
CA ARG A 39 -3.10 0.89 9.70
C ARG A 39 -4.08 0.93 8.53
N GLN A 40 -4.82 -0.15 8.35
CA GLN A 40 -5.92 -0.17 7.39
C GLN A 40 -6.92 0.92 7.82
N GLU A 41 -7.16 1.90 6.94
CA GLU A 41 -8.24 2.87 7.12
C GLU A 41 -9.56 2.15 7.38
N ASP A 42 -10.45 2.79 8.16
CA ASP A 42 -11.75 2.21 8.49
C ASP A 42 -12.55 1.96 7.19
N PHE A 43 -12.65 0.69 6.81
CA PHE A 43 -13.37 0.27 5.62
C PHE A 43 -14.88 0.29 5.90
N HIS A 44 -15.60 1.09 5.12
CA HIS A 44 -17.05 1.22 5.22
C HIS A 44 -17.72 0.41 4.12
N TRP A 45 -18.54 -0.57 4.49
CA TRP A 45 -19.36 -1.28 3.50
C TRP A 45 -20.38 -0.33 2.89
N PRO A 46 -20.70 -0.49 1.59
CA PRO A 46 -21.72 0.32 0.94
C PRO A 46 -23.09 0.14 1.63
N GLN A 47 -23.96 1.15 1.49
CA GLN A 47 -25.36 1.09 1.93
C GLN A 47 -25.53 0.81 3.44
N GLY A 48 -24.57 1.24 4.27
CA GLY A 48 -24.63 1.10 5.72
C GLY A 48 -24.56 -0.35 6.22
N LYS A 49 -24.08 -1.28 5.40
CA LYS A 49 -23.85 -2.67 5.82
C LYS A 49 -22.66 -2.73 6.79
N ARG A 50 -22.56 -3.82 7.55
CA ARG A 50 -21.48 -4.04 8.54
C ARG A 50 -20.57 -5.21 8.17
N VAL A 51 -21.03 -6.06 7.28
CA VAL A 51 -20.34 -7.27 6.84
C VAL A 51 -20.83 -7.63 5.44
N ALA A 52 -19.98 -8.33 4.69
CA ALA A 52 -20.36 -9.06 3.49
C ALA A 52 -20.08 -10.56 3.69
N ILE A 53 -20.89 -11.40 3.06
CA ILE A 53 -20.70 -12.85 3.02
C ILE A 53 -20.33 -13.21 1.59
N SER A 54 -19.24 -13.95 1.42
CA SER A 54 -18.81 -14.48 0.13
C SER A 54 -18.92 -15.99 0.17
N LEU A 55 -19.83 -16.55 -0.64
CA LEU A 55 -20.01 -17.99 -0.79
C LEU A 55 -19.23 -18.47 -2.01
N THR A 56 -18.35 -19.45 -1.84
CA THR A 56 -17.50 -19.96 -2.92
C THR A 56 -17.41 -21.47 -2.92
N PHE A 57 -17.27 -22.06 -4.11
CA PHE A 57 -17.09 -23.50 -4.31
C PHE A 57 -15.83 -23.74 -5.16
N ASP A 58 -14.89 -24.56 -4.67
CA ASP A 58 -13.53 -24.68 -5.20
C ASP A 58 -13.21 -26.03 -5.87
N ASP A 59 -13.86 -27.11 -5.44
CA ASP A 59 -13.62 -28.46 -5.97
C ASP A 59 -14.05 -28.69 -7.45
N ALA A 60 -14.66 -27.72 -8.12
CA ALA A 60 -15.20 -27.83 -9.49
C ALA A 60 -16.13 -29.06 -9.71
N ARG A 61 -16.86 -29.49 -8.68
CA ARG A 61 -17.75 -30.65 -8.75
C ARG A 61 -19.06 -30.28 -9.42
N LEU A 62 -19.51 -31.07 -10.40
CA LEU A 62 -20.81 -30.87 -11.07
C LEU A 62 -21.98 -30.79 -10.08
N SER A 63 -21.94 -31.56 -8.99
CA SER A 63 -22.97 -31.51 -7.94
C SER A 63 -23.11 -30.14 -7.28
N GLN A 64 -22.06 -29.31 -7.26
CA GLN A 64 -22.11 -27.94 -6.73
C GLN A 64 -23.00 -27.05 -7.62
N ILE A 65 -22.96 -27.26 -8.93
CA ILE A 65 -23.78 -26.50 -9.90
C ILE A 65 -25.19 -27.10 -9.94
N ASP A 66 -25.29 -28.42 -10.18
CA ASP A 66 -26.55 -29.12 -10.40
C ASP A 66 -27.52 -28.99 -9.22
N ARG A 67 -26.99 -28.98 -8.00
CA ARG A 67 -27.80 -28.85 -6.77
C ARG A 67 -27.71 -27.45 -6.18
N GLY A 68 -26.55 -26.80 -6.26
CA GLY A 68 -26.31 -25.54 -5.57
C GLY A 68 -26.99 -24.35 -6.23
N ILE A 69 -26.99 -24.25 -7.57
CA ILE A 69 -27.64 -23.13 -8.26
C ILE A 69 -29.15 -23.07 -7.94
N PRO A 70 -29.93 -24.17 -8.06
CA PRO A 70 -31.35 -24.14 -7.71
C PRO A 70 -31.62 -23.65 -6.28
N ILE A 71 -30.81 -24.08 -5.31
CA ILE A 71 -30.94 -23.66 -3.91
C ILE A 71 -30.59 -22.18 -3.76
N LEU A 72 -29.49 -21.71 -4.36
CA LEU A 72 -29.09 -20.31 -4.27
C LEU A 72 -30.14 -19.39 -4.90
N ASP A 73 -30.69 -19.78 -6.05
CA ASP A 73 -31.74 -19.03 -6.75
C ASP A 73 -33.04 -18.95 -5.93
N GLU A 74 -33.42 -20.02 -5.22
CA GLU A 74 -34.59 -20.04 -4.32
C GLU A 74 -34.50 -18.94 -3.24
N TYR A 75 -33.30 -18.67 -2.73
CA TYR A 75 -33.06 -17.63 -1.72
C TYR A 75 -32.54 -16.31 -2.31
N GLY A 76 -32.41 -16.19 -3.64
CA GLY A 76 -31.85 -15.01 -4.30
C GLY A 76 -30.39 -14.72 -3.91
N LEU A 77 -29.63 -15.75 -3.55
CA LEU A 77 -28.24 -15.64 -3.13
C LEU A 77 -27.30 -15.70 -4.32
N LYS A 78 -26.15 -15.05 -4.17
CA LYS A 78 -25.06 -15.09 -5.16
C LYS A 78 -23.91 -15.91 -4.60
N ALA A 79 -23.27 -16.68 -5.48
CA ALA A 79 -22.05 -17.43 -5.16
C ALA A 79 -21.09 -17.41 -6.35
N THR A 80 -19.82 -17.70 -6.08
CA THR A 80 -18.76 -17.85 -7.10
C THR A 80 -18.30 -19.31 -7.15
N PHE A 81 -18.19 -19.87 -8.36
CA PHE A 81 -17.73 -21.24 -8.58
C PHE A 81 -16.39 -21.19 -9.31
N TYR A 82 -15.36 -21.84 -8.75
CA TYR A 82 -14.10 -22.05 -9.44
C TYR A 82 -14.24 -23.26 -10.36
N VAL A 83 -13.86 -23.09 -11.62
CA VAL A 83 -13.93 -24.10 -12.68
C VAL A 83 -12.53 -24.39 -13.22
N SER A 84 -12.25 -25.66 -13.50
CA SER A 84 -10.96 -26.16 -14.02
C SER A 84 -11.02 -26.49 -15.50
#